data_AF-A0A2N6G680-F1
#
_entry.id   AF-A0A2N6G680-F1
#
_cell.length_a   1.000
_cell.length_b   1.000
_cell.length_c   1.000
_cell.angle_alpha   90.00
_cell.angle_beta   90.00
_cell.angle_gamma   90.00
#
_symmetry.space_group_name_H-M   'P 1'
#
loop_
_entity.id
_entity.type
_entity.pdbx_description
1 polymer ?
#
loop_
_entity_poly.entity_id
_entity_poly.type
_entity_poly.pdbx_seq_one_letter_code
_entity_poly.pdbx_strand_id
1 'polypeptide(L)'
;MYKLLQVCFITALSITLIGCSQKDFSIGEKKSESSKEIIRDKNCNKYKKAMDYASTYIQEEFEKGYFSKNDTVGAKAQLFLIESKSSTIFAKNINAAKESYDANYNLSKKGNCSLKSFYIHPFEKLKNSIETLEKQKVK
;
A
#
# COMPACT_ATOMS: atom_id res chain seq x y z
N MET A 1 -9.90 -10.84 54.82
CA MET A 1 -9.20 -12.03 54.29
C MET A 1 -10.10 -12.61 53.22
N TYR A 2 -9.88 -12.43 51.92
CA TYR A 2 -8.83 -13.04 51.12
C TYR A 2 -8.40 -12.09 49.98
N LYS A 3 -7.42 -11.21 50.23
CA LYS A 3 -6.53 -10.66 49.18
C LYS A 3 -5.41 -11.67 48.89
N LEU A 4 -5.80 -12.91 48.57
CA LEU A 4 -4.90 -14.07 48.44
C LEU A 4 -5.32 -14.99 47.30
N LEU A 5 -6.06 -14.45 46.32
CA LEU A 5 -6.46 -15.17 45.11
C LEU A 5 -6.07 -14.41 43.84
N GLN A 6 -4.91 -13.74 43.88
CA GLN A 6 -4.43 -12.91 42.76
C GLN A 6 -2.93 -13.05 42.50
N VAL A 7 -2.33 -14.20 42.85
CA VAL A 7 -0.87 -14.43 42.71
C VAL A 7 -0.53 -15.73 41.95
N CYS A 8 -1.49 -16.55 41.52
CA CYS A 8 -1.16 -17.82 40.84
C CYS A 8 -1.12 -17.77 39.30
N PHE A 9 -1.17 -16.59 38.67
CA PHE A 9 -1.12 -16.45 37.20
C PHE A 9 0.14 -15.73 36.68
N ILE A 10 1.26 -15.78 37.43
CA ILE A 10 2.55 -15.17 37.03
C ILE A 10 3.70 -16.19 37.07
N THR A 11 3.44 -17.47 36.79
CA THR A 11 4.51 -18.48 36.60
C THR A 11 4.16 -19.51 35.53
N ALA A 12 3.73 -19.06 34.36
CA ALA A 12 3.68 -19.89 33.14
C ALA A 12 4.57 -19.30 32.03
N LEU A 13 5.66 -18.64 32.43
CA LEU A 13 6.64 -18.03 31.53
C LEU A 13 8.04 -18.43 31.97
N SER A 14 8.37 -19.71 31.85
CA SER A 14 9.74 -20.20 32.01
C SER A 14 9.86 -21.57 31.35
N ILE A 15 10.87 -21.71 30.47
CA ILE A 15 11.43 -22.96 29.90
C ILE A 15 10.63 -23.45 28.67
N THR A 16 11.03 -23.15 27.43
CA THR A 16 12.21 -23.73 26.77
C THR A 16 12.67 -22.88 25.57
N LEU A 17 13.73 -22.10 25.77
CA LEU A 17 14.72 -21.83 24.73
C LEU A 17 15.94 -22.69 25.08
N ILE A 18 16.43 -23.45 24.10
CA ILE A 18 17.84 -23.79 23.79
C ILE A 18 17.81 -25.11 23.02
N GLY A 19 17.96 -24.97 21.71
CA GLY A 19 18.10 -26.08 20.78
C GLY A 19 18.69 -25.58 19.45
N CYS A 20 19.71 -24.72 19.51
CA CYS A 20 20.55 -24.43 18.35
C CYS A 20 21.43 -25.66 18.11
N SER A 21 21.05 -26.53 17.17
CA SER A 21 21.97 -27.50 16.60
C SER A 21 22.82 -26.78 15.55
N GLN A 22 24.02 -26.36 15.95
CA GLN A 22 25.08 -26.04 14.98
C GLN A 22 25.56 -27.38 14.40
N LYS A 23 25.22 -27.62 13.13
CA LYS A 23 25.96 -28.55 12.28
C LYS A 23 26.83 -27.70 11.36
N ASP A 24 28.10 -27.55 11.75
CA ASP A 24 29.14 -27.13 10.84
C ASP A 24 29.38 -28.26 9.83
N PHE A 25 28.94 -28.04 8.60
CA PHE A 25 29.39 -28.81 7.45
C PHE A 25 29.99 -27.84 6.44
N SER A 26 31.30 -27.70 6.50
CA SER A 26 32.09 -27.02 5.47
C SER A 26 32.59 -28.08 4.50
N ILE A 27 31.93 -28.21 3.35
CA ILE A 27 32.53 -28.80 2.13
C ILE A 27 32.08 -27.94 0.97
N GLY A 28 33.07 -27.31 0.32
CA GLY A 28 32.85 -26.38 -0.78
C GLY A 28 32.30 -27.07 -2.02
N GLU A 29 31.29 -26.44 -2.62
CA GLU A 29 30.89 -26.73 -3.99
C GLU A 29 30.59 -25.41 -4.72
N LYS A 30 31.31 -25.24 -5.83
CA LYS A 30 31.06 -24.45 -7.05
C LYS A 30 30.03 -23.32 -6.92
N LYS A 31 30.47 -22.09 -7.22
CA LYS A 31 29.59 -21.00 -7.70
C LYS A 31 28.90 -21.46 -9.00
N SER A 32 27.86 -22.26 -8.85
CA SER A 32 26.78 -22.37 -9.82
C SER A 32 26.09 -21.03 -9.79
N GLU A 33 26.26 -20.26 -10.86
CA GLU A 33 25.48 -19.06 -11.12
C GLU A 33 24.02 -19.52 -11.27
N SER A 34 23.32 -19.67 -10.14
CA SER A 34 21.92 -20.04 -10.16
C SER A 34 21.20 -18.89 -10.85
N SER A 35 20.77 -19.11 -12.09
CA SER A 35 19.73 -18.28 -12.69
C SER A 35 18.56 -18.32 -11.71
N LYS A 36 18.39 -17.26 -10.90
CA LYS A 36 17.24 -17.13 -10.03
C LYS A 36 16.03 -17.13 -10.94
N GLU A 37 15.37 -18.28 -11.03
CA GLU A 37 14.10 -18.39 -11.73
C GLU A 37 13.20 -17.32 -11.12
N ILE A 38 12.76 -16.37 -11.95
CA ILE A 38 11.89 -15.30 -11.50
C ILE A 38 10.54 -15.95 -11.22
N ILE A 39 10.36 -16.45 -9.98
CA ILE A 39 9.09 -17.02 -9.55
C ILE A 39 8.08 -15.87 -9.52
N ARG A 40 7.18 -15.89 -10.50
CA ARG A 40 6.07 -14.94 -10.60
C ARG A 40 4.98 -15.35 -9.63
N ASP A 41 4.52 -14.41 -8.81
CA ASP A 41 3.45 -14.66 -7.85
C ASP A 41 2.13 -15.01 -8.57
N LYS A 42 1.48 -16.09 -8.14
CA LYS A 42 0.17 -16.51 -8.66
C LYS A 42 -0.93 -15.48 -8.38
N ASN A 43 -0.71 -14.59 -7.41
CA ASN A 43 -1.66 -13.56 -6.98
C ASN A 43 -1.56 -12.24 -7.76
N CYS A 44 -0.71 -12.14 -8.79
CA CYS A 44 -0.58 -10.89 -9.56
C CYS A 44 -1.93 -10.29 -10.00
N ASN A 45 -2.87 -11.12 -10.47
CA ASN A 45 -4.18 -10.63 -10.89
C ASN A 45 -5.00 -10.04 -9.73
N LYS A 46 -4.87 -10.61 -8.53
CA LYS A 46 -5.54 -10.11 -7.31
C LYS A 46 -5.00 -8.74 -6.92
N TYR A 47 -3.67 -8.60 -6.91
CA TYR A 47 -3.03 -7.32 -6.58
C TYR A 47 -3.40 -6.23 -7.60
N LYS A 48 -3.41 -6.57 -8.89
CA LYS A 48 -3.85 -5.66 -9.95
C LYS A 48 -5.28 -5.18 -9.77
N LYS A 49 -6.22 -6.11 -9.53
CA LYS A 49 -7.63 -5.75 -9.26
C LYS A 49 -7.77 -4.81 -8.07
N ALA A 50 -7.00 -5.03 -7.00
CA ALA A 50 -7.03 -4.15 -5.84
C ALA A 50 -6.48 -2.74 -6.17
N MET A 51 -5.36 -2.66 -6.90
CA MET A 51 -4.81 -1.40 -7.38
C MET A 51 -5.77 -0.66 -8.32
N ASP A 52 -6.40 -1.37 -9.26
CA ASP A 52 -7.38 -0.80 -10.18
C ASP A 52 -8.57 -0.24 -9.41
N TYR A 53 -9.16 -1.02 -8.50
CA TYR A 53 -10.30 -0.57 -7.70
C TYR A 53 -9.96 0.68 -6.88
N ALA A 54 -8.82 0.68 -6.19
CA ALA A 54 -8.37 1.82 -5.41
C ALA A 54 -8.11 3.05 -6.29
N SER A 55 -7.44 2.88 -7.43
CA SER A 55 -7.18 3.98 -8.37
C SER A 55 -8.47 4.57 -8.94
N THR A 56 -9.42 3.71 -9.34
CA THR A 56 -10.70 4.12 -9.89
C THR A 56 -11.52 4.86 -8.83
N TYR A 57 -11.62 4.33 -7.61
CA TYR A 57 -12.31 4.99 -6.52
C TYR A 57 -11.78 6.41 -6.28
N ILE A 58 -10.46 6.57 -6.17
CA ILE A 58 -9.82 7.88 -5.97
C ILE A 58 -10.18 8.84 -7.11
N GLN A 59 -10.11 8.39 -8.37
CA GLN A 59 -10.44 9.23 -9.51
C GLN A 59 -11.92 9.62 -9.55
N GLU A 60 -12.82 8.67 -9.31
CA GLU A 60 -14.26 8.93 -9.34
C GLU A 60 -14.71 9.91 -8.26
N GLU A 61 -14.16 9.83 -7.05
CA GLU A 61 -14.49 10.76 -5.98
C GLU A 61 -14.09 12.20 -6.35
N PHE A 62 -12.92 12.39 -6.98
CA PHE A 62 -12.50 13.69 -7.49
C PHE A 62 -13.31 14.16 -8.70
N GLU A 63 -13.67 13.23 -9.59
CA GLU A 63 -14.51 13.52 -10.76
C GLU A 63 -15.88 14.04 -10.33
N LYS A 64 -16.55 13.31 -9.43
CA LYS A 64 -17.88 13.65 -8.88
C LYS A 64 -17.84 14.90 -8.02
N GLY A 65 -16.80 15.03 -7.19
CA GLY A 65 -16.65 16.13 -6.24
C GLY A 65 -16.34 17.46 -6.93
N TYR A 66 -15.43 17.44 -7.91
CA TYR A 66 -14.74 18.63 -8.38
C TYR A 66 -14.61 18.74 -9.89
N PHE A 67 -14.09 17.73 -10.58
CA PHE A 67 -13.72 17.88 -12.00
C PHE A 67 -14.92 18.07 -12.92
N SER A 68 -16.02 17.33 -12.70
CA SER A 68 -17.28 17.49 -13.43
C SER A 68 -17.91 18.88 -13.30
N LYS A 69 -17.56 19.61 -12.23
CA LYS A 69 -18.00 21.00 -11.97
C LYS A 69 -16.94 22.04 -12.35
N ASN A 70 -15.83 21.59 -12.93
CA ASN A 70 -14.65 22.40 -13.19
C ASN A 70 -14.13 23.15 -11.94
N ASP A 71 -14.29 22.58 -10.74
CA ASP A 71 -13.88 23.18 -9.47
C ASP A 71 -12.41 22.85 -9.14
N THR A 72 -11.50 23.51 -9.85
CA THR A 72 -10.04 23.32 -9.66
C THR A 72 -9.54 23.80 -8.29
N VAL A 73 -10.17 24.84 -7.71
CA VAL A 73 -9.79 25.38 -6.40
C VAL A 73 -10.18 24.38 -5.30
N GLY A 74 -11.41 23.87 -5.34
CA GLY A 74 -11.87 22.83 -4.42
C GLY A 74 -11.06 21.55 -4.54
N ALA A 75 -10.73 21.12 -5.76
CA ALA A 75 -9.88 19.95 -5.98
C ALA A 75 -8.49 20.11 -5.32
N LYS A 76 -7.85 21.29 -5.47
CA LYS A 76 -6.55 21.58 -4.84
C LYS A 76 -6.64 21.60 -3.32
N ALA A 77 -7.65 22.29 -2.77
CA ALA A 77 -7.87 22.35 -1.33
C ALA A 77 -8.09 20.94 -0.75
N GLN A 78 -8.88 20.11 -1.44
CA GLN A 78 -9.13 18.76 -0.99
C GLN A 78 -7.88 17.87 -1.08
N LEU A 79 -7.11 17.98 -2.16
CA LEU A 79 -5.84 17.27 -2.30
C LEU A 79 -4.85 17.66 -1.19
N PHE A 80 -4.75 18.95 -0.86
CA PHE A 80 -3.96 19.43 0.26
C PHE A 80 -4.38 18.81 1.60
N LEU A 81 -5.69 18.71 1.88
CA LEU A 81 -6.22 18.08 3.09
C LEU A 81 -5.89 16.58 3.15
N ILE A 82 -5.95 15.89 2.02
CA ILE A 82 -5.59 14.47 1.91
C ILE A 82 -4.10 14.29 2.19
N GLU A 83 -3.24 15.07 1.54
CA GLU A 83 -1.77 15.00 1.71
C GLU A 83 -1.35 15.36 3.14
N SER A 84 -2.09 16.26 3.78
CA SER A 84 -1.92 16.64 5.18
C SER A 84 -2.53 15.64 6.18
N LYS A 85 -3.07 14.51 5.70
CA LYS A 85 -3.72 13.47 6.52
C LYS A 85 -4.83 14.02 7.43
N SER A 86 -5.63 14.95 6.90
CA SER A 86 -6.76 15.53 7.61
C SER A 86 -7.74 14.46 8.13
N SER A 87 -8.42 14.77 9.24
CA SER A 87 -9.35 13.85 9.91
C SER A 87 -10.74 13.77 9.25
N THR A 88 -10.98 14.52 8.18
CA THR A 88 -12.24 14.50 7.44
C THR A 88 -12.53 13.11 6.85
N ILE A 89 -13.80 12.76 6.72
CA ILE A 89 -14.23 11.46 6.18
C ILE A 89 -13.69 11.26 4.76
N PHE A 90 -13.78 12.30 3.92
CA PHE A 90 -13.24 12.26 2.56
C PHE A 90 -11.73 11.99 2.56
N ALA A 91 -10.94 12.75 3.34
CA ALA A 91 -9.50 12.55 3.40
C ALA A 91 -9.11 11.17 3.92
N LYS A 92 -9.83 10.66 4.94
CA LYS A 92 -9.62 9.30 5.47
C LYS A 92 -9.90 8.22 4.42
N ASN A 93 -11.02 8.32 3.71
CA ASN A 93 -11.40 7.33 2.70
C ASN A 93 -10.42 7.31 1.52
N ILE A 94 -10.02 8.48 1.03
CA ILE A 94 -9.04 8.58 -0.06
C ILE A 94 -7.67 8.07 0.38
N ASN A 95 -7.22 8.39 1.60
CA ASN A 95 -5.97 7.87 2.13
C ASN A 95 -6.01 6.35 2.33
N ALA A 96 -7.12 5.79 2.81
CA ALA A 96 -7.28 4.34 2.93
C ALA A 96 -7.21 3.63 1.56
N ALA A 97 -7.83 4.23 0.53
CA ALA A 97 -7.71 3.72 -0.84
C ALA A 97 -6.26 3.82 -1.36
N LYS A 98 -5.57 4.93 -1.09
CA LYS A 98 -4.15 5.10 -1.44
C LYS A 98 -3.28 4.05 -0.76
N GLU A 99 -3.48 3.80 0.54
CA GLU A 99 -2.74 2.79 1.29
C GLU A 99 -2.98 1.38 0.72
N SER A 100 -4.22 1.06 0.35
CA SER A 100 -4.55 -0.19 -0.35
C SER A 100 -3.84 -0.31 -1.70
N TYR A 101 -3.81 0.76 -2.50
CA TYR A 101 -3.05 0.81 -3.74
C TYR A 101 -1.56 0.54 -3.50
N ASP A 102 -0.94 1.29 -2.59
CA ASP A 102 0.49 1.20 -2.29
C ASP A 102 0.89 -0.18 -1.78
N ALA A 103 0.07 -0.77 -0.91
CA ALA A 103 0.30 -2.12 -0.40
C ALA A 103 0.31 -3.15 -1.53
N ASN A 104 -0.69 -3.11 -2.42
CA ASN A 104 -0.81 -4.05 -3.54
C ASN A 104 0.22 -3.79 -4.65
N TYR A 105 0.63 -2.55 -4.84
CA TYR A 105 1.72 -2.19 -5.73
C TYR A 105 3.06 -2.75 -5.23
N ASN A 106 3.32 -2.65 -3.92
CA ASN A 106 4.51 -3.24 -3.30
C ASN A 106 4.49 -4.77 -3.34
N LEU A 107 3.34 -5.42 -3.11
CA LEU A 107 3.18 -6.86 -3.29
C LEU A 107 3.43 -7.27 -4.75
N SER A 108 2.93 -6.49 -5.71
CA SER A 108 3.16 -6.71 -7.14
C SER A 108 4.63 -6.60 -7.51
N LYS A 109 5.35 -5.61 -6.96
CA LYS A 109 6.81 -5.48 -7.14
C LYS A 109 7.55 -6.69 -6.60
N LYS A 110 7.25 -7.09 -5.36
CA LYS A 110 7.88 -8.26 -4.71
C LYS A 110 7.61 -9.56 -5.47
N GLY A 111 6.40 -9.70 -6.03
CA GLY A 111 5.96 -10.87 -6.79
C GLY A 111 6.35 -10.87 -8.27
N ASN A 112 7.21 -9.95 -8.72
CA ASN A 112 7.61 -9.79 -10.13
C ASN A 112 6.41 -9.68 -11.10
N CYS A 113 5.33 -9.05 -10.65
CA CYS A 113 4.16 -8.80 -11.47
C CYS A 113 4.40 -7.65 -12.45
N SER A 114 3.85 -7.76 -13.67
CA SER A 114 3.90 -6.64 -14.63
C SER A 114 3.08 -5.44 -14.12
N LEU A 115 3.71 -4.27 -14.05
CA LEU A 115 3.13 -3.01 -13.57
C LEU A 115 2.82 -2.01 -14.70
N LYS A 116 2.82 -2.44 -15.96
CA LYS A 116 2.70 -1.55 -17.13
C LYS A 116 1.45 -0.65 -17.09
N SER A 117 0.31 -1.17 -16.63
CA SER A 117 -0.94 -0.41 -16.49
C SER A 117 -0.97 0.54 -15.29
N PHE A 118 0.01 0.44 -14.40
CA PHE A 118 0.11 1.18 -13.14
C PHE A 118 1.34 2.10 -13.12
N TYR A 119 1.81 2.55 -14.30
CA TYR A 119 2.99 3.39 -14.41
C TYR A 119 2.82 4.75 -13.72
N ILE A 120 1.62 5.33 -13.76
CA ILE A 120 1.31 6.61 -13.11
C ILE A 120 0.52 6.33 -11.83
N HIS A 121 1.01 6.86 -10.71
CA HIS A 121 0.36 6.74 -9.41
C HIS A 121 -0.98 7.51 -9.39
N PRO A 122 -2.05 7.03 -8.73
CA PRO A 122 -3.36 7.68 -8.73
C PRO A 122 -3.33 9.16 -8.33
N PHE A 123 -2.55 9.53 -7.32
CA PHE A 123 -2.43 10.94 -6.91
C PHE A 123 -1.70 11.81 -7.92
N GLU A 124 -0.77 11.23 -8.67
CA GLU A 124 -0.08 11.95 -9.75
C GLU A 124 -1.04 12.19 -10.91
N LYS A 125 -1.92 11.21 -11.22
CA LYS A 125 -3.04 11.41 -12.16
C LYS A 125 -3.94 12.56 -11.69
N LEU A 126 -4.29 12.65 -10.41
CA LEU A 126 -5.10 13.76 -9.88
C LEU A 126 -4.43 15.12 -10.10
N LYS A 127 -3.14 15.24 -9.79
CA LYS A 127 -2.37 16.48 -10.01
C LYS A 127 -2.38 16.87 -11.49
N ASN A 128 -2.12 15.91 -12.38
CA ASN A 128 -2.14 16.14 -13.82
C ASN A 128 -3.53 16.58 -14.33
N SER A 129 -4.61 15.99 -13.79
CA SER A 129 -5.99 16.40 -14.13
C SER A 129 -6.28 17.83 -13.68
N ILE A 130 -5.89 18.21 -12.46
CA ILE A 130 -6.04 19.58 -11.96
C ILE A 130 -5.29 20.57 -12.87
N GLU A 131 -4.02 20.30 -13.17
CA GLU A 131 -3.22 21.17 -14.05
C GLU A 131 -3.83 21.31 -15.45
N THR A 132 -4.39 20.24 -15.99
CA THR A 132 -5.05 20.25 -17.31
C THR A 132 -6.28 21.14 -17.30
N LEU A 133 -7.14 21.01 -16.28
CA LEU A 133 -8.34 21.85 -16.13
C LEU A 133 -7.98 23.32 -15.94
N GLU A 134 -6.91 23.63 -15.20
CA GLU A 134 -6.45 25.02 -15.03
C GLU A 134 -5.99 25.65 -16.34
N LYS A 135 -5.22 24.91 -17.15
CA LYS A 135 -4.78 25.38 -18.46
C LYS A 135 -5.95 25.62 -19.42
N GLN A 136 -7.05 24.88 -19.27
CA GLN A 136 -8.26 25.08 -20.08
C GLN A 136 -9.02 26.36 -19.71
N LYS A 137 -8.99 26.79 -18.44
CA LYS A 137 -9.66 28.03 -17.99
C LYS A 137 -8.97 29.32 -18.43
N VAL A 138 -7.68 29.24 -18.79
CA VAL A 138 -6.87 30.39 -19.21
C VAL A 138 -7.01 30.65 -20.73
N LYS A 139 -7.61 29.72 -21.48
CA LYS A 139 -7.92 29.87 -22.90
C LYS A 139 -9.34 30.40 -23.10
#